data_AF-A0A2J0MR10-F1
#
_entry.id   AF-A0A2J0MR10-F1
#
_cell.length_a   1.000
_cell.length_b   1.000
_cell.length_c   1.000
_cell.angle_alpha   90.00
_cell.angle_beta   90.00
_cell.angle_gamma   90.00
#
_symmetry.space_group_name_H-M   'P 1'
#
loop_
_entity.id
_entity.type
_entity.pdbx_description
1 polymer ?
#
loop_
_entity_poly.entity_id
_entity_poly.type
_entity_poly.pdbx_seq_one_letter_code
_entity_poly.pdbx_strand_id
1 'polypeptide(L)'
;MEHEIGTHALQRENGERSKLKLLGLGLDRSLRGEEGVATYREQRILGMEDFAGLDGHLAISLASGINGKKRNFREVFEILKAFYFISSKKEKSEALKSAVNSAWDQCVRTFRGTTCQTPGACLTRDIVYREGNIGIWNVAKNNPAEIKRFSIGKYDPANPRHIWILEQLGITDSDLDSLER
;
A
#
# COMPACT_ATOMS: atom_id res chain seq x y z
N MET A 1 -10.10 -4.36 -10.35
CA MET A 1 -11.46 -4.25 -9.79
C MET A 1 -11.48 -4.65 -8.31
N GLU A 2 -10.76 -5.71 -7.93
CA GLU A 2 -10.66 -6.18 -6.53
C GLU A 2 -10.07 -5.15 -5.55
N HIS A 3 -9.04 -4.40 -5.95
CA HIS A 3 -8.39 -3.39 -5.09
C HIS A 3 -9.37 -2.29 -4.66
N GLU A 4 -10.02 -1.64 -5.64
CA GLU A 4 -10.88 -0.48 -5.38
C GLU A 4 -12.30 -0.87 -4.95
N ILE A 5 -12.96 -1.78 -5.68
CA ILE A 5 -14.36 -2.16 -5.40
C ILE A 5 -14.40 -3.30 -4.37
N GLY A 6 -13.65 -4.37 -4.63
CA GLY A 6 -13.66 -5.57 -3.76
C GLY A 6 -13.10 -5.32 -2.37
N THR A 7 -12.29 -4.27 -2.19
CA THR A 7 -11.67 -3.95 -0.89
C THR A 7 -12.09 -2.58 -0.38
N HIS A 8 -11.69 -1.49 -1.03
CA HIS A 8 -11.90 -0.15 -0.46
C HIS A 8 -13.38 0.23 -0.32
N ALA A 9 -14.21 -0.07 -1.33
CA ALA A 9 -15.65 0.19 -1.28
C ALA A 9 -16.37 -0.72 -0.27
N LEU A 10 -16.05 -2.02 -0.26
CA LEU A 10 -16.64 -2.97 0.69
C LEU A 10 -16.29 -2.63 2.15
N GLN A 11 -15.02 -2.29 2.43
CA GLN A 11 -14.60 -1.85 3.76
C GLN A 11 -15.28 -0.54 4.18
N ARG A 12 -15.51 0.38 3.23
CA ARG A 12 -16.26 1.61 3.49
C ARG A 12 -17.68 1.29 3.93
N GLU A 13 -18.41 0.51 3.14
CA GLU A 13 -19.81 0.14 3.38
C GLU A 13 -19.97 -0.62 4.70
N ASN A 14 -19.19 -1.68 4.91
CA ASN A 14 -19.25 -2.49 6.13
C ASN A 14 -18.85 -1.68 7.37
N GLY A 15 -17.83 -0.84 7.25
CA GLY A 15 -17.38 0.03 8.33
C GLY A 15 -18.48 1.01 8.78
N GLU A 16 -19.25 1.58 7.83
CA GLU A 16 -20.39 2.45 8.13
C GLU A 16 -21.57 1.71 8.78
N ARG A 17 -21.71 0.42 8.48
CA ARG A 17 -22.73 -0.44 9.06
C ARG A 17 -22.35 -0.94 10.45
N SER A 18 -21.07 -1.09 10.76
CA SER A 18 -20.59 -1.61 12.04
C SER A 18 -20.99 -0.77 13.27
N LYS A 19 -20.86 -1.34 14.48
CA LYS A 19 -21.02 -0.61 15.76
C LYS A 19 -20.16 0.65 15.86
N LEU A 20 -19.01 0.70 15.17
CA LEU A 20 -18.16 1.88 15.07
C LEU A 20 -18.19 2.43 13.65
N LYS A 21 -19.21 3.24 13.33
CA LYS A 21 -19.40 3.82 11.98
C LYS A 21 -18.17 4.55 11.40
N LEU A 22 -17.29 5.06 12.27
CA LEU A 22 -16.01 5.66 11.89
C LEU A 22 -15.04 4.68 11.21
N LEU A 23 -15.25 3.37 11.35
CA LEU A 23 -14.54 2.35 10.58
C LEU A 23 -14.78 2.48 9.08
N GLY A 24 -15.86 3.14 8.65
CA GLY A 24 -16.02 3.48 7.25
C GLY A 24 -15.00 4.52 6.78
N LEU A 25 -14.48 5.39 7.65
CA LEU A 25 -13.46 6.39 7.29
C LEU A 25 -12.03 5.88 7.52
N GLY A 26 -11.83 5.02 8.52
CA GLY A 26 -10.52 4.51 8.91
C GLY A 26 -10.17 4.84 10.34
N LEU A 27 -9.59 3.86 11.04
CA LEU A 27 -8.89 4.11 12.31
C LEU A 27 -7.59 4.91 12.07
N ASP A 28 -6.97 5.42 13.15
CA ASP A 28 -5.74 6.19 13.02
C ASP A 28 -4.64 5.37 12.32
N ARG A 29 -4.06 5.90 11.24
CA ARG A 29 -2.98 5.22 10.48
C ARG A 29 -3.42 3.90 9.80
N SER A 30 -4.72 3.72 9.53
CA SER A 30 -5.26 2.54 8.82
C SER A 30 -4.76 2.38 7.38
N LEU A 31 -4.32 3.45 6.73
CA LEU A 31 -3.95 3.46 5.31
C LEU A 31 -2.96 2.35 4.92
N ARG A 32 -1.96 2.07 5.77
CA ARG A 32 -0.99 0.99 5.52
C ARG A 32 -1.68 -0.38 5.45
N GLY A 33 -2.59 -0.65 6.38
CA GLY A 33 -3.34 -1.90 6.39
C GLY A 33 -4.39 -1.99 5.29
N GLU A 34 -5.09 -0.90 4.99
CA GLU A 34 -6.06 -0.82 3.89
C GLU A 34 -5.41 -1.20 2.55
N GLU A 35 -4.31 -0.54 2.19
CA GLU A 35 -3.59 -0.83 0.95
C GLU A 35 -2.93 -2.22 0.98
N GLY A 36 -2.48 -2.66 2.16
CA GLY A 36 -1.95 -4.00 2.37
C GLY A 36 -2.99 -5.09 2.10
N VAL A 37 -4.22 -4.94 2.59
CA VAL A 37 -5.32 -5.89 2.38
C VAL A 37 -5.71 -5.92 0.90
N ALA A 38 -5.82 -4.75 0.28
CA ALA A 38 -6.21 -4.65 -1.12
C ALA A 38 -5.17 -5.33 -2.05
N THR A 39 -3.89 -5.03 -1.85
CA THR A 39 -2.80 -5.65 -2.62
C THR A 39 -2.63 -7.14 -2.32
N TYR A 40 -2.86 -7.58 -1.08
CA TYR A 40 -2.87 -9.00 -0.71
C TYR A 40 -3.96 -9.76 -1.47
N ARG A 41 -5.19 -9.21 -1.56
CA ARG A 41 -6.30 -9.84 -2.30
C ARG A 41 -6.01 -9.93 -3.79
N GLU A 42 -5.50 -8.84 -4.37
CA GLU A 42 -5.10 -8.84 -5.78
C GLU A 42 -4.05 -9.91 -6.08
N GLN A 43 -3.00 -10.00 -5.26
CA GLN A 43 -1.94 -11.00 -5.40
C GLN A 43 -2.42 -12.44 -5.19
N ARG A 44 -3.43 -12.67 -4.35
CA ARG A 44 -4.05 -14.00 -4.23
C ARG A 44 -4.77 -14.45 -5.49
N ILE A 45 -5.28 -13.52 -6.28
CA ILE A 45 -6.00 -13.82 -7.52
C ILE A 45 -5.03 -13.94 -8.70
N LEU A 46 -4.11 -13.00 -8.82
CA LEU A 46 -3.19 -12.91 -9.96
C LEU A 46 -1.93 -13.77 -9.79
N GLY A 47 -1.65 -14.24 -8.57
CA GLY A 47 -0.34 -14.75 -8.18
C GLY A 47 0.62 -13.62 -7.83
N MET A 48 1.73 -13.96 -7.16
CA MET A 48 2.78 -13.00 -6.81
C MET A 48 4.18 -13.56 -7.08
N GLU A 49 5.05 -12.71 -7.60
CA GLU A 49 6.50 -12.95 -7.68
C GLU A 49 7.28 -12.18 -6.60
N ASP A 50 6.77 -11.01 -6.17
CA ASP A 50 7.31 -10.17 -5.08
C ASP A 50 6.14 -9.42 -4.39
N PHE A 51 6.42 -8.79 -3.25
CA PHE A 51 5.52 -7.88 -2.55
C PHE A 51 5.21 -6.63 -3.40
N ALA A 52 3.98 -6.14 -3.29
CA ALA A 52 3.52 -4.97 -4.03
C ALA A 52 4.28 -3.69 -3.64
N GLY A 53 4.28 -2.67 -4.51
CA GLY A 53 4.77 -1.33 -4.18
C GLY A 53 6.31 -1.15 -4.12
N LEU A 54 7.08 -2.07 -4.71
CA LEU A 54 8.55 -1.98 -4.78
C LEU A 54 9.04 -0.62 -5.31
N ASP A 55 8.46 -0.15 -6.41
CA ASP A 55 8.90 1.05 -7.11
C ASP A 55 8.84 2.31 -6.24
N GLY A 56 7.68 2.56 -5.62
CA GLY A 56 7.48 3.69 -4.72
C GLY A 56 8.37 3.60 -3.48
N HIS A 57 8.47 2.40 -2.90
CA HIS A 57 9.34 2.16 -1.75
C HIS A 57 10.82 2.41 -2.09
N LEU A 58 11.29 1.94 -3.26
CA LEU A 58 12.64 2.15 -3.74
C LEU A 58 12.92 3.63 -3.98
N ALA A 59 12.02 4.34 -4.67
CA ALA A 59 12.15 5.77 -4.94
C ALA A 59 12.27 6.59 -3.66
N ILE A 60 11.39 6.33 -2.67
CA ILE A 60 11.42 6.99 -1.36
C ILE A 60 12.71 6.64 -0.62
N SER A 61 13.14 5.39 -0.63
CA SER A 61 14.37 4.94 0.03
C SER A 61 15.62 5.63 -0.54
N LEU A 62 15.68 5.77 -1.86
CA LEU A 62 16.75 6.45 -2.57
C LEU A 62 16.78 7.95 -2.28
N ALA A 63 15.61 8.61 -2.32
CA ALA A 63 15.47 10.03 -2.01
C ALA A 63 15.89 10.30 -0.56
N SER A 64 15.30 9.57 0.40
CA SER A 64 15.56 9.68 1.84
C SER A 64 17.01 9.34 2.22
N GLY A 65 17.71 8.60 1.35
CA GLY A 65 19.10 8.24 1.56
C GLY A 65 19.31 7.17 2.61
N ILE A 66 18.48 6.11 2.61
CA ILE A 66 18.65 4.97 3.52
C ILE A 66 20.05 4.32 3.40
N ASN A 67 20.69 4.47 2.24
CA ASN A 67 22.05 4.02 1.96
C ASN A 67 23.12 5.07 2.33
N GLY A 68 22.80 6.07 3.15
CA GLY A 68 23.72 7.13 3.59
C GLY A 68 23.84 8.33 2.64
N LYS A 69 23.19 8.32 1.46
CA LYS A 69 23.19 9.45 0.52
C LYS A 69 21.77 9.90 0.21
N LYS A 70 21.39 11.07 0.71
CA LYS A 70 20.15 11.76 0.29
C LYS A 70 20.28 12.19 -1.17
N ARG A 71 19.18 12.08 -1.92
CA ARG A 71 19.15 12.37 -3.36
C ARG A 71 18.02 13.33 -3.71
N ASN A 72 18.24 14.12 -4.75
CA ASN A 72 17.20 14.96 -5.35
C ASN A 72 16.45 14.21 -6.48
N PHE A 73 15.48 14.88 -7.12
CA PHE A 73 14.66 14.29 -8.18
C PHE A 73 15.52 13.70 -9.30
N ARG A 74 16.51 14.45 -9.79
CA ARG A 74 17.31 14.05 -10.96
C ARG A 74 18.14 12.80 -10.69
N GLU A 75 18.72 12.72 -9.50
CA GLU A 75 19.52 11.55 -9.09
C GLU A 75 18.65 10.29 -8.93
N VAL A 76 17.45 10.42 -8.34
CA VAL A 76 16.52 9.29 -8.23
C VAL A 76 16.01 8.86 -9.60
N PHE A 77 15.65 9.81 -10.47
CA PHE A 77 15.18 9.55 -11.82
C PHE A 77 16.17 8.70 -12.63
N GLU A 78 17.46 9.02 -12.59
CA GLU A 78 18.46 8.25 -13.35
C GLU A 78 18.60 6.81 -12.85
N ILE A 79 18.52 6.60 -11.54
CA ILE A 79 18.58 5.26 -10.94
C ILE A 79 17.32 4.48 -11.32
N LEU A 80 16.13 5.07 -11.20
CA LEU A 80 14.88 4.41 -11.56
C LEU A 80 14.80 4.11 -13.06
N LYS A 81 15.28 5.02 -13.92
CA LYS A 81 15.35 4.78 -15.36
C LYS A 81 16.22 3.56 -15.67
N ALA A 82 17.39 3.44 -15.03
CA ALA A 82 18.25 2.27 -15.19
C ALA A 82 17.57 1.00 -14.66
N PHE A 83 16.94 1.07 -13.49
CA PHE A 83 16.18 -0.04 -12.89
C PHE A 83 15.08 -0.53 -13.83
N TYR A 84 14.19 0.34 -14.28
CA TYR A 84 13.10 -0.04 -15.18
C TYR A 84 13.58 -0.57 -16.53
N PHE A 85 14.70 -0.06 -17.04
CA PHE A 85 15.28 -0.56 -18.28
C PHE A 85 15.78 -2.00 -18.13
N ILE A 86 16.53 -2.30 -17.06
CA ILE A 86 17.10 -3.62 -16.80
C ILE A 86 16.01 -4.64 -16.42
N SER A 87 14.97 -4.20 -15.71
CA SER A 87 13.83 -5.06 -15.34
C SER A 87 12.85 -5.29 -16.48
N SER A 88 13.01 -4.62 -17.62
CA SER A 88 12.11 -4.75 -18.76
C SER A 88 12.33 -6.06 -19.52
N LYS A 89 11.24 -6.75 -19.86
CA LYS A 89 11.24 -7.90 -20.78
C LYS A 89 11.00 -7.49 -22.25
N LYS A 90 11.03 -6.17 -22.54
CA LYS A 90 10.74 -5.60 -23.85
C LYS A 90 12.01 -5.47 -24.70
N GLU A 91 11.82 -5.27 -26.01
CA GLU A 91 12.90 -4.92 -26.93
C GLU A 91 13.57 -3.60 -26.56
N LYS A 92 14.87 -3.48 -26.84
CA LYS A 92 15.74 -2.39 -26.32
C LYS A 92 15.18 -0.98 -26.50
N SER A 93 14.68 -0.65 -27.70
CA SER A 93 14.17 0.69 -28.00
C SER A 93 12.88 1.00 -27.24
N GLU A 94 11.99 0.02 -27.12
CA GLU A 94 10.74 0.15 -26.36
C GLU A 94 11.01 0.16 -24.85
N ALA A 95 11.91 -0.70 -24.38
CA ALA A 95 12.35 -0.75 -22.99
C ALA A 95 12.88 0.61 -22.52
N LEU A 96 13.70 1.28 -23.34
CA LEU A 96 14.23 2.61 -23.00
C LEU A 96 13.11 3.65 -22.87
N LYS A 97 12.18 3.70 -23.83
CA LYS A 97 11.05 4.65 -23.79
C LYS A 97 10.16 4.39 -22.59
N SER A 98 9.83 3.12 -22.32
CA SER A 98 9.04 2.71 -21.17
C SER A 98 9.72 3.09 -19.86
N ALA A 99 11.03 2.84 -19.74
CA ALA A 99 11.79 3.12 -18.54
C ALA A 99 11.86 4.62 -18.22
N VAL A 100 12.01 5.48 -19.24
CA VAL A 100 11.96 6.94 -19.07
C VAL A 100 10.60 7.37 -18.51
N ASN A 101 9.51 6.88 -19.10
CA ASN A 101 8.16 7.23 -18.66
C ASN A 101 7.88 6.74 -17.24
N SER A 102 8.15 5.47 -16.93
CA SER A 102 7.94 4.90 -15.60
C SER A 102 8.78 5.60 -14.52
N ALA A 103 10.05 5.90 -14.82
CA ALA A 103 10.91 6.65 -13.90
C ALA A 103 10.38 8.07 -13.65
N TRP A 104 9.89 8.73 -14.69
CA TRP A 104 9.30 10.06 -14.58
C TRP A 104 8.04 10.05 -13.71
N ASP A 105 7.09 9.17 -14.01
CA ASP A 105 5.82 9.06 -13.28
C ASP A 105 6.06 8.75 -11.80
N GLN A 106 6.96 7.81 -11.50
CA GLN A 106 7.32 7.49 -10.13
C GLN A 106 8.02 8.65 -9.41
N CYS A 107 8.93 9.38 -10.09
CA CYS A 107 9.58 10.54 -9.50
C CYS A 107 8.59 11.69 -9.25
N VAL A 108 7.68 11.97 -10.17
CA VAL A 108 6.62 12.98 -9.97
C VAL A 108 5.80 12.64 -8.74
N ARG A 109 5.38 11.38 -8.56
CA ARG A 109 4.67 10.95 -7.35
C ARG A 109 5.49 11.12 -6.07
N THR A 110 6.77 10.75 -6.12
CA THR A 110 7.69 10.76 -4.97
C THR A 110 8.06 12.19 -4.54
N PHE A 111 8.20 13.12 -5.48
CA PHE A 111 8.67 14.48 -5.21
C PHE A 111 7.57 15.55 -5.32
N ARG A 112 6.30 15.17 -5.56
CA ARG A 112 5.19 16.14 -5.60
C ARG A 112 5.10 16.95 -4.32
N GLY A 113 4.88 18.25 -4.47
CA GLY A 113 4.85 19.20 -3.35
C GLY A 113 6.24 19.59 -2.82
N THR A 114 7.33 19.22 -3.51
CA THR A 114 8.70 19.65 -3.19
C THR A 114 9.26 20.58 -4.27
N THR A 115 10.45 21.13 -4.04
CA THR A 115 11.19 21.91 -5.05
C THR A 115 11.94 21.02 -6.05
N CYS A 116 11.90 19.70 -5.89
CA CYS A 116 12.68 18.70 -6.64
C CYS A 116 14.23 18.84 -6.53
N GLN A 117 14.74 19.91 -5.92
CA GLN A 117 16.15 20.23 -5.83
C GLN A 117 16.76 19.84 -4.48
N THR A 118 16.00 19.93 -3.39
CA THR A 118 16.48 19.64 -2.04
C THR A 118 16.68 18.14 -1.84
N PRO A 119 17.92 17.65 -1.64
CA PRO A 119 18.16 16.22 -1.44
C PRO A 119 17.46 15.70 -0.18
N GLY A 120 16.77 14.57 -0.29
CA GLY A 120 16.02 13.98 0.82
C GLY A 120 14.63 14.57 1.08
N ALA A 121 14.25 15.64 0.38
CA ALA A 121 12.87 16.10 0.41
C ALA A 121 12.02 15.25 -0.54
N CYS A 122 11.15 14.41 0.00
CA CYS A 122 10.19 13.62 -0.77
C CYS A 122 8.91 13.38 0.02
N LEU A 123 7.82 13.12 -0.69
CA LEU A 123 6.58 12.63 -0.11
C LEU A 123 6.68 11.12 0.10
N THR A 124 6.55 10.68 1.36
CA THR A 124 6.71 9.27 1.76
C THR A 124 5.44 8.43 1.64
N ARG A 125 4.36 8.99 1.06
CA ARG A 125 3.04 8.35 1.04
C ARG A 125 3.03 6.96 0.42
N ASP A 126 3.79 6.75 -0.66
CA ASP A 126 3.79 5.46 -1.38
C ASP A 126 4.54 4.34 -0.64
N ILE A 127 5.20 4.62 0.49
CA ILE A 127 5.89 3.58 1.28
C ILE A 127 4.91 2.56 1.87
N VAL A 128 3.67 3.01 2.13
CA VAL A 128 2.62 2.23 2.78
C VAL A 128 2.19 1.02 1.96
N TYR A 129 2.31 1.06 0.63
CA TYR A 129 1.93 -0.06 -0.23
C TYR A 129 2.79 -1.30 0.04
N ARG A 130 4.12 -1.13 0.07
CA ARG A 130 5.02 -2.28 0.28
C ARG A 130 5.04 -2.75 1.72
N GLU A 131 5.16 -1.81 2.66
CA GLU A 131 5.16 -2.15 4.08
C GLU A 131 3.83 -2.78 4.51
N GLY A 132 2.72 -2.26 4.00
CA GLY A 132 1.38 -2.80 4.21
C GLY A 132 1.24 -4.19 3.63
N ASN A 133 1.63 -4.39 2.37
CA ASN A 133 1.56 -5.70 1.73
C ASN A 133 2.37 -6.76 2.49
N ILE A 134 3.62 -6.46 2.88
CA ILE A 134 4.45 -7.34 3.72
C ILE A 134 3.76 -7.62 5.07
N GLY A 135 3.24 -6.58 5.73
CA GLY A 135 2.54 -6.69 7.00
C GLY A 135 1.34 -7.64 6.92
N ILE A 136 0.51 -7.50 5.88
CA ILE A 136 -0.69 -8.33 5.70
C ILE A 136 -0.35 -9.76 5.31
N TRP A 137 0.67 -10.00 4.47
CA TRP A 137 1.16 -11.35 4.23
C TRP A 137 1.66 -12.03 5.51
N ASN A 138 2.34 -11.28 6.39
CA ASN A 138 2.74 -11.79 7.70
C ASN A 138 1.54 -12.08 8.62
N VAL A 139 0.51 -11.23 8.61
CA VAL A 139 -0.75 -11.50 9.33
C VAL A 139 -1.40 -12.78 8.80
N ALA A 140 -1.54 -12.92 7.49
CA ALA A 140 -2.14 -14.10 6.87
C ALA A 140 -1.39 -15.40 7.23
N LYS A 141 -0.05 -15.33 7.33
CA LYS A 141 0.80 -16.46 7.71
C LYS A 141 0.66 -16.83 9.18
N ASN A 142 0.69 -15.84 10.08
CA ASN A 142 0.82 -16.06 11.52
C ASN A 142 -0.53 -16.06 12.27
N ASN A 143 -1.54 -15.39 11.71
CA ASN A 143 -2.90 -15.31 12.23
C ASN A 143 -3.91 -15.41 11.07
N PRO A 144 -4.05 -16.58 10.42
CA PRO A 144 -4.95 -16.75 9.28
C PRO A 144 -6.43 -16.53 9.62
N ALA A 145 -6.81 -16.60 10.91
CA ALA A 145 -8.16 -16.30 11.34
C ALA A 145 -8.53 -14.82 11.11
N GLU A 146 -7.55 -13.91 11.15
CA GLU A 146 -7.75 -12.47 10.92
C GLU A 146 -8.25 -12.15 9.51
N ILE A 147 -7.93 -12.99 8.54
CA ILE A 147 -8.30 -12.77 7.13
C ILE A 147 -9.81 -12.61 6.97
N LYS A 148 -10.60 -13.28 7.82
CA LYS A 148 -12.07 -13.18 7.83
C LYS A 148 -12.52 -11.74 8.08
N ARG A 149 -11.85 -11.06 9.02
CA ARG A 149 -12.11 -9.68 9.41
C ARG A 149 -11.61 -8.63 8.42
N PHE A 150 -10.98 -8.99 7.30
CA PHE A 150 -10.42 -7.98 6.37
C PHE A 150 -11.49 -7.09 5.72
N SER A 151 -12.76 -7.51 5.75
CA SER A 151 -13.87 -6.75 5.15
C SER A 151 -14.67 -5.91 6.14
N ILE A 152 -14.42 -5.97 7.45
CA ILE A 152 -15.33 -5.37 8.45
C ILE A 152 -15.29 -3.84 8.52
N GLY A 153 -14.29 -3.23 7.89
CA GLY A 153 -14.03 -1.80 7.98
C GLY A 153 -12.60 -1.46 7.60
N LYS A 154 -12.27 -0.19 7.70
CA LYS A 154 -10.92 0.34 7.44
C LYS A 154 -10.09 0.38 8.71
N TYR A 155 -9.15 -0.55 8.81
CA TYR A 155 -8.19 -0.65 9.91
C TYR A 155 -6.89 -1.29 9.40
N ASP A 156 -5.92 -1.47 10.29
CA ASP A 156 -4.67 -2.15 9.99
C ASP A 156 -4.60 -3.47 10.77
N PRO A 157 -4.81 -4.63 10.10
CA PRO A 157 -4.67 -5.94 10.72
C PRO A 157 -3.29 -6.23 11.31
N ALA A 158 -2.24 -5.54 10.84
CA ALA A 158 -0.90 -5.67 11.39
C ALA A 158 -0.65 -4.72 12.58
N ASN A 159 -1.62 -3.88 12.95
CA ASN A 159 -1.52 -2.97 14.09
C ASN A 159 -2.29 -3.52 15.31
N PRO A 160 -1.60 -3.98 16.38
CA PRO A 160 -2.24 -4.55 17.57
C PRO A 160 -3.24 -3.62 18.24
N ARG A 161 -3.05 -2.29 18.14
CA ARG A 161 -3.99 -1.31 18.69
C ARG A 161 -5.35 -1.38 18.01
N HIS A 162 -5.36 -1.61 16.69
CA HIS A 162 -6.62 -1.68 15.93
C HIS A 162 -7.35 -2.97 16.27
N ILE A 163 -6.61 -4.09 16.34
CA ILE A 163 -7.15 -5.37 16.78
C ILE A 163 -7.79 -5.25 18.16
N TRP A 164 -7.09 -4.64 19.12
CA TRP A 164 -7.62 -4.39 20.46
C TRP A 164 -8.90 -3.55 20.44
N ILE A 165 -8.98 -2.47 19.66
CA ILE A 165 -10.21 -1.66 19.53
C ILE A 165 -11.37 -2.50 19.02
N LEU A 166 -11.15 -3.29 17.97
CA LEU A 166 -12.19 -4.14 17.37
C LEU A 166 -12.69 -5.20 18.35
N GLU A 167 -11.79 -5.81 19.11
CA GLU A 167 -12.12 -6.81 20.13
C GLU A 167 -12.91 -6.19 21.30
N GLN A 168 -12.49 -5.03 21.82
CA GLN A 168 -13.20 -4.35 22.90
C GLN A 168 -14.63 -3.94 22.52
N LEU A 169 -14.84 -3.58 21.26
CA LEU A 169 -16.15 -3.21 20.73
C LEU A 169 -16.97 -4.41 20.23
N GLY A 170 -16.41 -5.61 20.27
CA GLY A 170 -17.05 -6.82 19.76
C GLY A 170 -17.41 -6.74 18.28
N ILE A 171 -16.59 -6.05 17.47
CA ILE A 171 -16.80 -5.90 16.03
C ILE A 171 -16.20 -7.12 15.34
N THR A 172 -17.07 -7.91 14.74
CA THR A 172 -16.79 -9.19 14.09
C THR A 172 -17.57 -9.28 12.77
N ASP A 173 -17.29 -10.26 11.92
CA ASP A 173 -18.10 -10.46 10.70
C ASP A 173 -19.58 -10.69 11.06
N SER A 174 -19.86 -11.47 12.12
CA SER A 174 -21.23 -11.70 12.61
C SER A 174 -21.95 -10.44 13.12
N ASP A 175 -21.21 -9.38 13.46
CA ASP A 175 -21.79 -8.10 13.83
C ASP A 175 -22.51 -7.45 12.63
N LEU A 176 -21.93 -7.59 11.43
CA LEU A 176 -22.48 -7.02 10.20
C LEU A 176 -23.78 -7.72 9.78
N ASP A 177 -23.85 -9.04 9.95
CA ASP A 177 -25.04 -9.84 9.65
C ASP A 177 -26.21 -9.50 10.60
N SER A 178 -25.92 -9.15 11.86
CA SER A 178 -26.93 -8.79 12.84
C SER A 178 -27.60 -7.43 12.57
N LEU A 179 -26.97 -6.61 11.72
CA LEU A 179 -27.43 -5.27 11.32
C LEU A 179 -28.23 -5.28 10.01
N GLU A 180 -28.52 -6.47 9.45
CA GLU A 180 -29.39 -6.66 8.28
C GLU A 180 -30.90 -6.71 8.60
N ARG A 181 -31.30 -6.35 9.83
CA ARG A 181 -32.71 -6.29 10.24
C ARG A 181 -33.19 -4.86 10.46
#